data_AF-A0A0S8CYZ5-F1
#
_entry.id   AF-A0A0S8CYZ5-F1
#
_cell.length_a   1.000
_cell.length_b   1.000
_cell.length_c   1.000
_cell.angle_alpha   90.00
_cell.angle_beta   90.00
_cell.angle_gamma   90.00
#
_symmetry.space_group_name_H-M   'P 1'
#
loop_
_entity.id
_entity.type
_entity.pdbx_description
1 polymer ?
#
loop_
_entity_poly.entity_id
_entity_poly.type
_entity_poly.pdbx_seq_one_letter_code
_entity_poly.pdbx_strand_id
1 'polypeptide(L)'
;MLDFTKALKRKVRKYRPVARFAGNLYSALLQEPESEAWFAQNFDMFLKQYDYVVVMAYPQMEDIRRPSQWLKHLVDRTKESPEGIAKTIFKVQAYDWKKEAWIKDQVLLEEMRDVLAEGGRHIAYYPDNVWENRPQLDTIKLEMSTRSYPFLR
;
A
#
# COMPACT_ATOMS: atom_id res chain seq x y z
N MET A 1 8.10 -5.00 19.78
CA MET A 1 7.97 -3.93 18.76
C MET A 1 6.67 -3.12 18.91
N LEU A 2 5.49 -3.74 18.99
CA LEU A 2 4.20 -3.04 19.03
C LEU A 2 4.00 -2.13 20.27
N ASP A 3 4.48 -2.54 21.45
CA ASP A 3 4.40 -1.70 22.66
C ASP A 3 5.25 -0.44 22.56
N PHE A 4 6.41 -0.55 21.91
CA PHE A 4 7.27 0.59 21.65
C PHE A 4 6.57 1.59 20.72
N THR A 5 5.98 1.13 19.61
CA THR A 5 5.22 2.03 18.73
C THR A 5 3.98 2.62 19.41
N LYS A 6 3.33 1.87 20.31
CA LYS A 6 2.24 2.40 21.16
C LYS A 6 2.72 3.55 22.05
N ALA A 7 3.88 3.41 22.68
CA ALA A 7 4.46 4.44 23.53
C ALA A 7 4.81 5.70 22.73
N LEU A 8 5.40 5.56 21.53
CA LEU A 8 5.68 6.68 20.63
C LEU A 8 4.39 7.41 20.21
N LYS A 9 3.36 6.67 19.79
CA LYS A 9 2.06 7.24 19.41
C LYS A 9 1.43 8.06 20.54
N ARG A 10 1.48 7.56 21.79
CA ARG A 10 1.01 8.32 22.96
C ARG A 10 1.77 9.62 23.15
N LYS A 11 3.10 9.60 23.02
CA LYS A 11 3.93 10.82 23.13
C LYS A 11 3.57 11.84 22.04
N VAL A 12 3.37 11.41 20.80
CA VAL A 12 2.94 12.30 19.71
C VAL A 12 1.54 12.85 19.98
N ARG A 13 0.58 12.00 20.36
CA ARG A 13 -0.81 12.42 20.63
C ARG A 13 -0.95 13.39 21.80
N LYS A 14 0.00 13.39 22.75
CA LYS A 14 0.07 14.43 23.80
C LYS A 14 0.10 15.85 23.21
N TYR A 15 0.77 16.05 22.07
CA TYR A 15 0.92 17.36 21.43
C TYR A 15 0.11 17.51 20.14
N ARG A 16 -0.33 16.40 19.55
CA ARG A 16 -1.14 16.35 18.32
C ARG A 16 -2.26 15.31 18.49
N PRO A 17 -3.34 15.64 19.23
CA PRO A 17 -4.37 14.65 19.62
C PRO A 17 -5.03 13.92 18.46
N VAL A 18 -5.20 14.60 17.32
CA VAL A 18 -5.85 14.07 16.11
C VAL A 18 -4.89 13.30 15.18
N ALA A 19 -3.62 13.11 15.57
CA ALA A 19 -2.65 12.41 14.74
C ALA A 19 -3.07 10.96 14.45
N ARG A 20 -3.04 10.62 13.16
CA ARG A 20 -3.25 9.28 12.62
C ARG A 20 -1.90 8.62 12.36
N PHE A 21 -1.85 7.30 12.50
CA PHE A 21 -0.63 6.52 12.32
C PHE A 21 -0.88 5.36 11.36
N ALA A 22 0.09 5.17 10.46
CA ALA A 22 0.12 4.03 9.58
C ALA A 22 1.37 3.17 9.83
N GLY A 23 1.26 1.86 9.65
CA GLY A 23 2.39 0.93 9.73
C GLY A 23 2.60 0.22 8.40
N ASN A 24 3.83 0.19 7.89
CA ASN A 24 4.15 -0.62 6.71
C ASN A 24 4.16 -2.11 7.08
N LEU A 25 3.57 -2.93 6.21
CA LEU A 25 3.46 -4.38 6.32
C LEU A 25 4.00 -5.01 5.04
N TYR A 26 4.81 -6.06 5.18
CA TYR A 26 5.23 -6.90 4.05
C TYR A 26 4.04 -7.70 3.53
N SER A 27 3.93 -7.83 2.22
CA SER A 27 2.84 -8.55 1.55
C SER A 27 2.85 -10.06 1.81
N ALA A 28 4.02 -10.63 2.13
CA ALA A 28 4.17 -12.04 2.53
C ALA A 28 3.26 -12.41 3.72
N LEU A 29 3.05 -11.49 4.66
CA LEU A 29 2.21 -11.70 5.85
C LEU A 29 0.72 -11.86 5.55
N LEU A 30 0.27 -11.42 4.36
CA LEU A 30 -1.10 -11.67 3.89
C LEU A 30 -1.23 -13.00 3.14
N GLN A 31 -0.13 -13.48 2.55
CA GLN A 31 -0.09 -14.69 1.74
C GLN A 31 0.09 -15.95 2.60
N GLU A 32 0.94 -15.87 3.62
CA GLU A 32 1.33 -17.00 4.45
C GLU A 32 1.19 -16.63 5.92
N PRO A 33 0.06 -16.94 6.58
CA PRO A 33 -0.13 -16.64 8.00
C PRO A 33 0.96 -17.25 8.91
N GLU A 34 1.59 -18.35 8.49
CA GLU A 34 2.72 -18.97 9.21
C GLU A 34 4.00 -18.12 9.18
N SER A 35 4.11 -17.16 8.25
CA SER A 35 5.21 -16.19 8.19
C SER A 35 5.22 -15.21 9.39
N GLU A 36 4.16 -15.20 10.21
CA GLU A 36 4.12 -14.51 11.50
C GLU A 36 5.29 -14.89 12.41
N ALA A 37 5.70 -16.16 12.41
CA ALA A 37 6.83 -16.62 13.21
C ALA A 37 8.17 -16.02 12.76
N TRP A 38 8.26 -15.58 11.51
CA TRP A 38 9.48 -15.10 10.86
C TRP A 38 9.57 -13.57 10.88
N PHE A 39 8.43 -12.88 10.80
CA PHE A 39 8.36 -11.42 10.78
C PHE A 39 7.87 -10.80 12.10
N ALA A 40 7.34 -11.60 13.03
CA ALA A 40 6.70 -11.14 14.27
C ALA A 40 5.61 -10.06 14.06
N GLN A 41 4.92 -10.12 12.91
CA GLN A 41 3.90 -9.17 12.48
C GLN A 41 2.64 -9.93 12.09
N ASN A 42 1.49 -9.57 12.65
CA ASN A 42 0.18 -10.13 12.34
C ASN A 42 -0.71 -9.01 11.76
N PHE A 43 -1.39 -9.28 10.65
CA PHE A 43 -2.18 -8.28 9.95
C PHE A 43 -3.34 -7.72 10.81
N ASP A 44 -4.08 -8.58 11.50
CA ASP A 44 -5.17 -8.17 12.40
C ASP A 44 -4.68 -7.34 13.58
N MET A 45 -3.49 -7.65 14.10
CA MET A 45 -2.84 -6.87 15.14
C MET A 45 -2.44 -5.49 14.62
N PHE A 46 -1.98 -5.39 13.37
CA PHE A 46 -1.72 -4.10 12.73
C PHE A 46 -3.03 -3.30 12.53
N LEU A 47 -4.10 -3.95 12.09
CA LEU A 47 -5.42 -3.33 11.97
C LEU A 47 -5.92 -2.81 13.31
N LYS A 48 -5.72 -3.53 14.43
CA LYS A 48 -6.11 -3.05 15.77
C LYS A 48 -5.24 -1.89 16.26
N GLN A 49 -3.95 -1.90 15.91
CA GLN A 49 -2.96 -1.00 16.48
C GLN A 49 -2.83 0.32 15.71
N TYR A 50 -3.03 0.33 14.40
CA TYR A 50 -2.85 1.49 13.54
C TYR A 50 -4.18 2.03 12.99
N ASP A 51 -4.18 3.31 12.60
CA ASP A 51 -5.31 3.90 11.89
C ASP A 51 -5.36 3.37 10.46
N TYR A 52 -4.20 3.15 9.84
CA TYR A 52 -4.06 2.50 8.54
C TYR A 52 -2.92 1.47 8.53
N VAL A 53 -3.04 0.45 7.68
CA VAL A 53 -1.97 -0.52 7.39
C VAL A 53 -1.54 -0.30 5.95
N VAL A 54 -0.24 -0.11 5.72
CA VAL A 54 0.30 0.11 4.38
C VAL A 54 0.92 -1.19 3.90
N VAL A 55 0.22 -1.92 3.05
CA VAL A 55 0.73 -3.14 2.43
C VAL A 55 1.66 -2.75 1.29
N MET A 56 2.90 -3.25 1.34
CA MET A 56 3.89 -3.09 0.25
C MET A 56 3.57 -4.08 -0.87
N ALA A 57 2.62 -3.70 -1.72
CA ALA A 57 2.13 -4.49 -2.84
C ALA A 57 3.08 -4.31 -4.04
N TYR A 58 4.26 -4.92 -3.97
CA TYR A 58 5.43 -4.67 -4.83
C TYR A 58 5.76 -5.89 -5.71
N PRO A 59 5.08 -6.10 -6.86
CA PRO A 59 5.23 -7.33 -7.63
C PRO A 59 6.64 -7.57 -8.16
N GLN A 60 7.36 -6.52 -8.57
CA GLN A 60 8.71 -6.64 -9.13
C GLN A 60 9.74 -6.96 -8.04
N MET A 61 9.61 -6.36 -6.86
CA MET A 61 10.46 -6.65 -5.70
C MET A 61 10.27 -8.10 -5.24
N GLU A 62 9.04 -8.60 -5.25
CA GLU A 62 8.67 -9.98 -4.87
C GLU A 62 8.86 -11.01 -6.01
N ASP A 63 9.36 -10.60 -7.19
CA ASP A 63 9.58 -11.45 -8.37
C ASP A 63 8.33 -12.22 -8.86
N ILE A 64 7.18 -11.53 -8.84
CA ILE A 64 5.90 -12.12 -9.15
C ILE A 64 5.71 -12.26 -10.66
N ARG A 65 5.51 -13.51 -11.12
CA ARG A 65 5.27 -13.81 -12.55
C ARG A 65 3.91 -13.36 -13.07
N ARG A 66 2.89 -13.28 -12.20
CA ARG A 66 1.52 -12.88 -12.54
C ARG A 66 1.05 -11.72 -11.64
N PRO A 67 1.57 -10.49 -11.84
CA PRO A 67 1.30 -9.34 -10.96
C PRO A 67 -0.19 -9.08 -10.73
N SER A 68 -1.01 -9.08 -11.79
CA SER A 68 -2.45 -8.83 -11.68
C SER A 68 -3.15 -9.82 -10.75
N GLN A 69 -2.92 -11.13 -10.91
CA GLN A 69 -3.53 -12.17 -10.07
C GLN A 69 -3.06 -12.04 -8.61
N TRP A 70 -1.79 -11.73 -8.42
CA TRP A 70 -1.21 -11.58 -7.09
C TRP A 70 -1.72 -10.35 -6.35
N LEU A 71 -1.82 -9.20 -7.02
CA LEU A 71 -2.37 -7.96 -6.43
C LEU A 71 -3.83 -8.16 -6.02
N LYS A 72 -4.64 -8.78 -6.89
CA LYS A 72 -6.03 -9.11 -6.57
C LYS A 72 -6.12 -10.06 -5.38
N HIS A 73 -5.26 -11.08 -5.35
CA HIS A 73 -5.18 -11.99 -4.22
C HIS A 73 -4.84 -11.25 -2.91
N LEU A 74 -3.89 -10.30 -2.91
CA LEU A 74 -3.64 -9.50 -1.71
C LEU A 74 -4.89 -8.75 -1.25
N VAL A 75 -5.65 -8.16 -2.17
CA VAL A 75 -6.92 -7.49 -1.83
C VAL A 75 -7.90 -8.49 -1.22
N ASP A 76 -8.07 -9.68 -1.80
CA ASP A 76 -8.94 -10.73 -1.26
C ASP A 76 -8.56 -11.15 0.15
N ARG A 77 -7.27 -11.38 0.40
CA ARG A 77 -6.76 -11.71 1.74
C ARG A 77 -7.12 -10.64 2.77
N THR A 78 -7.10 -9.36 2.40
CA THR A 78 -7.51 -8.29 3.32
C THR A 78 -9.02 -8.25 3.57
N LYS A 79 -9.86 -8.78 2.67
CA LYS A 79 -11.33 -8.86 2.87
C LYS A 79 -11.70 -9.83 3.99
N GLU A 80 -10.83 -10.79 4.31
CA GLU A 80 -11.07 -11.78 5.36
C GLU A 80 -11.04 -11.19 6.77
N SER A 81 -10.35 -10.07 6.95
CA SER A 81 -10.28 -9.36 8.22
C SER A 81 -11.37 -8.28 8.33
N PRO A 82 -12.07 -8.16 9.47
CA PRO A 82 -12.94 -7.03 9.74
C PRO A 82 -12.19 -5.70 9.59
N GLU A 83 -12.80 -4.72 8.89
CA GLU A 83 -12.18 -3.44 8.53
C GLU A 83 -10.93 -3.51 7.63
N GLY A 84 -10.52 -4.69 7.15
CA GLY A 84 -9.29 -4.87 6.39
C GLY A 84 -9.22 -3.96 5.16
N ILE A 85 -10.26 -3.97 4.31
CA ILE A 85 -10.34 -3.06 3.16
C ILE A 85 -10.42 -1.59 3.56
N ALA A 86 -11.15 -1.27 4.63
CA ALA A 86 -11.38 0.12 5.05
C ALA A 86 -10.13 0.78 5.64
N LYS A 87 -9.18 -0.02 6.14
CA LYS A 87 -7.97 0.47 6.81
C LYS A 87 -6.68 0.13 6.07
N THR A 88 -6.74 -0.60 4.96
CA THR A 88 -5.55 -0.97 4.19
C THR A 88 -5.30 0.00 3.04
N ILE A 89 -4.07 0.50 2.98
CA ILE A 89 -3.49 1.22 1.85
C ILE A 89 -2.59 0.25 1.08
N PHE A 90 -2.93 -0.03 -0.17
CA PHE A 90 -2.11 -0.82 -1.07
C PHE A 90 -1.11 0.11 -1.74
N LYS A 91 0.16 0.01 -1.34
CA LYS A 91 1.23 0.82 -1.90
C LYS A 91 1.95 0.01 -2.97
N VAL A 92 1.81 0.41 -4.23
CA VAL A 92 2.52 -0.16 -5.37
C VAL A 92 3.91 0.47 -5.54
N GLN A 93 4.83 -0.20 -6.22
CA GLN A 93 6.17 0.35 -6.45
C GLN A 93 6.24 1.06 -7.81
N ALA A 94 6.86 2.24 -7.86
CA ALA A 94 7.13 2.95 -9.12
C ALA A 94 8.56 2.75 -9.64
N TYR A 95 9.42 2.12 -8.84
CA TYR A 95 10.82 1.85 -9.18
C TYR A 95 11.12 0.37 -8.96
N ASP A 96 11.76 -0.27 -9.92
CA ASP A 96 12.29 -1.62 -9.82
C ASP A 96 13.73 -1.54 -9.29
N TRP A 97 13.90 -1.79 -7.99
CA TRP A 97 15.22 -1.76 -7.34
C TRP A 97 16.14 -2.88 -7.80
N LYS A 98 15.62 -4.00 -8.32
CA LYS A 98 16.46 -5.10 -8.84
C LYS A 98 17.06 -4.74 -10.19
N LYS A 99 16.30 -4.01 -11.01
CA LYS A 99 16.74 -3.56 -12.34
C LYS A 99 17.31 -2.15 -12.36
N GLU A 100 17.29 -1.46 -11.21
CA GLU A 100 17.67 -0.07 -11.06
C GLU A 100 17.00 0.83 -12.12
N ALA A 101 15.69 0.64 -12.32
CA ALA A 101 14.95 1.35 -13.35
C ALA A 101 13.54 1.72 -12.89
N TRP A 102 13.04 2.85 -13.38
CA TRP A 102 11.65 3.24 -13.22
C TRP A 102 10.73 2.25 -13.93
N ILE A 103 9.64 1.88 -13.26
CA ILE A 103 8.58 1.08 -13.85
C ILE A 103 7.87 1.95 -14.89
N LYS A 104 7.51 1.34 -16.02
CA LYS A 104 6.74 2.05 -17.06
C LYS A 104 5.43 2.54 -16.46
N ASP A 105 5.07 3.81 -16.69
CA ASP A 105 3.89 4.42 -16.08
C ASP A 105 2.61 3.62 -16.34
N GLN A 106 2.48 3.04 -17.54
CA GLN A 106 1.34 2.19 -17.89
C GLN A 106 1.26 0.90 -17.06
N VAL A 107 2.40 0.29 -16.73
CA VAL A 107 2.44 -0.91 -15.87
C VAL A 107 2.01 -0.53 -14.45
N LEU A 108 2.53 0.58 -13.91
CA LEU A 108 2.12 1.09 -12.61
C LEU A 108 0.62 1.39 -12.55
N LEU A 109 0.09 2.00 -13.61
CA LEU A 109 -1.34 2.30 -13.75
C LEU A 109 -2.20 1.04 -13.76
N GLU A 110 -1.76 0.00 -14.48
CA GLU A 110 -2.45 -1.30 -14.53
C GLU A 110 -2.43 -2.00 -13.17
N GLU A 111 -1.32 -1.95 -12.44
CA GLU A 111 -1.24 -2.50 -11.08
C GLU A 111 -2.19 -1.77 -10.10
N MET A 112 -2.28 -0.44 -10.18
CA MET A 112 -3.28 0.32 -9.42
C MET A 112 -4.70 -0.12 -9.78
N ARG A 113 -5.00 -0.30 -11.06
CA ARG A 113 -6.32 -0.76 -11.53
C ARG A 113 -6.64 -2.16 -11.05
N ASP A 114 -5.67 -3.08 -11.03
CA ASP A 114 -5.90 -4.43 -10.52
C ASP A 114 -6.34 -4.41 -9.05
N VAL A 115 -5.71 -3.56 -8.23
CA VAL A 115 -6.11 -3.36 -6.83
C VAL A 115 -7.51 -2.75 -6.72
N LEU A 116 -7.78 -1.67 -7.47
CA LEU A 116 -9.05 -0.96 -7.42
C LEU A 116 -10.22 -1.82 -7.92
N ALA A 117 -10.03 -2.57 -9.01
CA ALA A 117 -11.03 -3.44 -9.61
C ALA A 117 -11.43 -4.59 -8.68
N GLU A 118 -10.51 -5.05 -7.83
CA GLU A 118 -10.81 -6.07 -6.81
C GLU A 118 -11.45 -5.51 -5.54
N GLY A 119 -11.68 -4.19 -5.49
CA GLY A 119 -12.34 -3.51 -4.38
C GLY A 119 -11.38 -2.94 -3.33
N GLY A 120 -10.07 -2.93 -3.60
CA GLY A 120 -9.12 -2.15 -2.82
C GLY A 120 -9.46 -0.66 -2.93
N ARG A 121 -9.57 0.04 -1.79
CA ARG A 121 -10.08 1.43 -1.75
C ARG A 121 -9.01 2.49 -1.64
N HIS A 122 -7.91 2.18 -0.95
CA HIS A 122 -6.85 3.14 -0.70
C HIS A 122 -5.59 2.67 -1.40
N ILE A 123 -5.09 3.49 -2.33
CA ILE A 123 -3.88 3.21 -3.11
C ILE A 123 -2.81 4.27 -2.84
N ALA A 124 -1.56 3.88 -2.96
CA ALA A 124 -0.39 4.74 -2.92
C ALA A 124 0.69 4.20 -3.87
N TYR A 125 1.70 5.00 -4.19
CA TYR A 125 2.91 4.49 -4.84
C TYR A 125 4.17 4.98 -4.12
N TYR A 126 5.30 4.33 -4.38
CA TYR A 126 6.62 4.76 -3.94
C TYR A 126 7.72 4.23 -4.88
N PRO A 127 8.80 4.99 -5.16
CA PRO A 127 9.00 6.41 -4.83
C PRO A 127 8.32 7.34 -5.84
N ASP A 128 8.37 8.64 -5.54
CA ASP A 128 8.06 9.72 -6.49
C ASP A 128 9.33 10.54 -6.75
N ASN A 129 9.55 10.92 -8.01
CA ASN A 129 10.59 11.86 -8.41
C ASN A 129 9.95 13.05 -9.10
N VAL A 130 9.56 14.02 -8.28
CA VAL A 130 8.97 15.31 -8.68
C VAL A 130 9.83 16.09 -9.67
N TRP A 131 11.16 15.91 -9.65
CA TRP A 131 12.08 16.67 -10.49
C TRP A 131 12.13 16.17 -11.93
N GLU A 132 11.81 14.89 -12.13
CA GLU A 132 11.81 14.24 -13.46
C GLU A 132 10.40 13.84 -13.92
N ASN A 133 9.36 14.19 -13.16
CA ASN A 133 7.97 13.77 -13.41
C ASN A 133 7.87 12.24 -13.57
N ARG A 134 8.42 11.50 -12.59
CA ARG A 134 8.39 10.03 -12.56
C ARG A 134 7.78 9.52 -11.25
N PRO A 135 6.72 8.71 -11.29
CA PRO A 135 5.92 8.38 -12.48
C PRO A 135 5.20 9.61 -13.06
N GLN A 136 4.83 9.54 -14.34
CA GLN A 136 4.20 10.68 -15.01
C GLN A 136 2.88 11.07 -14.35
N LEU A 137 2.79 12.32 -13.88
CA LEU A 137 1.61 12.85 -13.19
C LEU A 137 0.31 12.67 -13.99
N ASP A 138 0.35 12.91 -15.30
CA ASP A 138 -0.82 12.81 -16.18
C ASP A 138 -1.36 11.39 -16.30
N THR A 139 -0.51 10.39 -16.07
CA THR A 139 -0.88 8.98 -16.05
C THR A 139 -1.43 8.59 -14.68
N ILE A 140 -0.66 8.80 -13.61
CA ILE A 140 -1.05 8.34 -12.26
C ILE A 140 -2.31 9.04 -11.73
N LYS A 141 -2.58 10.29 -12.16
CA LYS A 141 -3.78 11.03 -11.71
C LYS A 141 -5.09 10.34 -12.13
N LEU A 142 -5.06 9.49 -13.16
CA LEU A 142 -6.25 8.77 -13.64
C LEU A 142 -6.84 7.85 -12.56
N GLU A 143 -6.00 7.25 -11.72
CA GLU A 143 -6.45 6.35 -10.64
C GLU A 143 -6.33 6.98 -9.25
N MET A 144 -5.44 7.97 -9.07
CA MET A 144 -5.18 8.57 -7.75
C MET A 144 -5.95 9.85 -7.45
N SER A 145 -6.44 10.57 -8.46
CA SER A 145 -7.16 11.81 -8.25
C SER A 145 -8.53 11.53 -7.62
N THR A 146 -8.77 12.08 -6.43
CA THR A 146 -10.10 12.05 -5.80
C THR A 146 -11.03 13.18 -6.28
N ARG A 147 -10.57 14.03 -7.21
CA ARG A 147 -11.39 15.09 -7.80
C ARG A 147 -12.44 14.47 -8.70
N SER A 148 -13.69 14.67 -8.37
CA SER A 148 -14.85 14.16 -9.08
C SER A 148 -15.56 15.26 -9.88
N TYR A 149 -14.89 16.03 -10.75
CA TYR A 149 -15.56 16.88 -11.77
C TYR A 149 -14.61 17.18 -12.97
N PRO A 150 -15.12 17.22 -14.23
CA PRO A 150 -14.31 17.23 -15.44
C PRO A 150 -13.96 18.66 -15.90
N PHE A 151 -13.09 18.75 -16.90
CA PHE A 151 -12.45 19.94 -17.48
C PHE A 151 -11.15 20.37 -16.79
N LEU A 152 -10.07 19.69 -17.17
CA LEU A 152 -8.81 20.39 -17.44
C LEU A 152 -8.94 20.98 -18.85
N ARG A 153 -9.02 22.30 -18.95
CA ARG A 153 -8.68 23.03 -20.19
C ARG A 153 -7.20 23.39 -20.14
#